data_AF-A0A7J7MKU8-F1
#
_entry.id   AF-A0A7J7MKU8-F1
#
_cell.length_a   1.000
_cell.length_b   1.000
_cell.length_c   1.000
_cell.angle_alpha   90.00
_cell.angle_beta   90.00
_cell.angle_gamma   90.00
#
_symmetry.space_group_name_H-M   'P 1'
#
loop_
_entity.id
_entity.type
_entity.pdbx_description
1 polymer ?
#
loop_
_entity_poly.entity_id
_entity_poly.type
_entity_poly.pdbx_seq_one_letter_code
_entity_poly.pdbx_strand_id
1 'polypeptide(L)' 'MGRAFLYVILGGGVAAGYAALELSRGGISRGELCIISEEPVVPYERPALSKGFLLPEGPIIIFTILLV' A
#
# COMPACT_ATOMS: atom_id res chain seq x y z
N MET A 1 17.81 -18.69 -4.58
CA MET A 1 18.24 -17.95 -3.38
C MET A 1 17.01 -17.28 -2.78
N GLY A 2 16.66 -17.58 -1.54
CA GLY A 2 15.55 -16.93 -0.84
C GLY A 2 15.93 -15.52 -0.38
N ARG A 3 14.95 -14.61 -0.34
CA ARG A 3 15.07 -13.32 0.35
C ARG A 3 14.38 -13.45 1.70
N ALA A 4 15.00 -12.94 2.76
CA ALA A 4 14.42 -12.88 4.09
C ALA A 4 14.07 -11.42 4.41
N PHE A 5 12.90 -11.22 5.01
CA PHE A 5 12.41 -9.94 5.50
C PHE A 5 11.99 -10.13 6.95
N LEU A 6 12.21 -9.11 7.80
CA LEU A 6 11.81 -9.16 9.20
C LEU A 6 10.28 -9.12 9.34
N TYR A 7 9.63 -8.38 8.45
CA TYR A 7 8.19 -8.24 8.35
C TYR A 7 7.72 -8.56 6.94
N VAL A 8 6.72 -9.43 6.82
CA VAL A 8 6.04 -9.72 5.55
C VAL A 8 4.55 -9.48 5.74
N ILE A 9 3.97 -8.60 4.92
CA ILE A 9 2.54 -8.37 4.83
C ILE A 9 2.03 -9.09 3.59
N LEU A 10 1.03 -9.96 3.75
CA LEU A 10 0.37 -10.64 2.64
C LEU A 10 -0.95 -9.93 2.29
N GLY A 11 -1.01 -9.41 1.07
CA GLY A 11 -2.10 -8.59 0.52
C GLY A 11 -1.69 -7.11 0.42
N GLY A 12 -1.99 -6.47 -0.71
CA GLY A 12 -1.67 -5.05 -1.00
C GLY A 12 -2.85 -4.09 -0.86
N GLY A 13 -3.79 -4.37 0.04
CA GLY A 13 -4.95 -3.50 0.28
C GLY A 13 -4.67 -2.31 1.20
N VAL A 14 -5.72 -1.55 1.52
CA VAL A 14 -5.68 -0.38 2.42
C VAL A 14 -4.94 -0.69 3.73
N ALA A 15 -5.27 -1.82 4.37
CA ALA A 15 -4.63 -2.24 5.62
C ALA A 15 -3.11 -2.41 5.50
N ALA A 16 -2.63 -2.91 4.37
CA ALA A 16 -1.20 -3.12 4.14
C ALA A 16 -0.44 -1.80 4.02
N GLY A 17 -1.01 -0.83 3.31
CA GLY A 17 -0.44 0.50 3.22
C GLY A 17 -0.37 1.20 4.58
N TYR A 18 -1.44 1.17 5.36
CA TYR A 18 -1.44 1.78 6.70
C TYR A 18 -0.53 1.04 7.70
N ALA A 19 -0.50 -0.29 7.68
CA ALA A 19 0.42 -1.06 8.52
C ALA A 19 1.88 -0.73 8.18
N ALA A 20 2.20 -0.63 6.91
CA ALA A 20 3.53 -0.27 6.45
C ALA A 20 3.89 1.19 6.78
N LEU A 21 2.93 2.12 6.72
CA LEU A 21 3.09 3.50 7.19
C LEU A 21 3.44 3.55 8.69
N GLU A 22 2.72 2.80 9.52
CA GLU A 22 2.99 2.76 10.96
C GLU A 22 4.32 2.08 11.28
N LEU A 23 4.68 1.01 10.58
CA LEU A 23 6.01 0.40 10.72
C LEU A 23 7.13 1.39 10.33
N SER A 24 6.95 2.12 9.22
CA SER A 24 7.90 3.16 8.78
C SER A 24 8.05 4.25 9.84
N ARG A 25 6.94 4.74 10.41
CA ARG A 25 6.93 5.69 11.53
C ARG A 25 7.57 5.13 12.80
N GLY A 26 7.46 3.83 13.01
CA GLY A 26 8.12 3.08 14.09
C GLY A 26 9.63 2.93 13.92
N GLY A 27 10.20 3.38 12.80
CA GLY A 27 11.65 3.41 12.59
C GLY A 27 12.25 2.10 12.11
N ILE A 28 11.48 1.25 11.42
CA ILE A 28 12.06 0.05 10.78
C ILE A 28 13.15 0.44 9.78
N SER A 29 14.17 -0.41 9.66
CA SER A 29 15.26 -0.19 8.71
C SER A 29 14.82 -0.48 7.29
N ARG A 30 15.46 0.18 6.33
CA ARG A 30 15.22 -0.05 4.91
C ARG A 30 15.48 -1.52 4.56
N GLY A 31 14.51 -2.15 3.91
CA GLY A 31 14.61 -3.55 3.48
C GLY A 31 14.13 -4.57 4.52
N GLU A 32 13.62 -4.14 5.68
CA GLU A 32 13.05 -5.06 6.68
C GLU A 32 11.59 -5.46 6.38
N LEU A 33 10.88 -4.67 5.59
CA LEU A 33 9.47 -4.88 5.25
C LEU A 33 9.28 -5.27 3.78
N CYS A 34 8.49 -6.31 3.56
CA CYS A 34 7.99 -6.71 2.25
C CYS A 34 6.47 -6.81 2.25
N ILE A 35 5.83 -6.25 1.23
CA ILE A 35 4.41 -6.45 0.94
C ILE A 35 4.33 -7.34 -0.29
N ILE A 36 3.60 -8.46 -0.18
CA ILE A 36 3.31 -9.35 -1.31
C ILE A 36 1.85 -9.15 -1.68
N SER A 37 1.59 -8.75 -2.92
CA SER A 37 0.25 -8.51 -3.44
C SER A 37 0.08 -9.18 -4.80
N GLU A 38 -1.14 -9.64 -5.09
CA GLU A 38 -1.52 -10.09 -6.44
C GLU A 38 -1.74 -8.90 -7.38
N GLU A 39 -2.26 -7.78 -6.85
CA GLU A 39 -2.48 -6.57 -7.64
C GLU A 39 -1.14 -5.92 -8.03
N PRO A 40 -0.92 -5.58 -9.32
CA PRO A 40 0.34 -5.01 -9.80
C PRO A 40 0.46 -3.49 -9.51
N VAL A 41 -0.26 -3.00 -8.50
CA VAL A 41 -0.32 -1.61 -8.10
C VAL A 41 -0.03 -1.49 -6.60
N VAL A 42 0.48 -0.34 -6.20
CA VAL A 42 0.71 0.00 -4.79
C VAL A 42 -0.61 0.11 -4.02
N PRO A 43 -0.61 -0.08 -2.69
CA PRO A 43 -1.82 0.05 -1.88
C PRO A 43 -2.52 1.41 -2.09
N TYR A 44 -3.85 1.35 -2.24
CA TYR A 44 -4.69 2.49 -2.55
C TYR A 44 -6.04 2.41 -1.81
N GLU A 45 -6.73 3.55 -1.72
CA GLU A 45 -8.07 3.65 -1.13
C GLU A 45 -9.15 3.02 -2.03
N ARG A 46 -9.56 1.79 -1.69
CA ARG A 46 -10.62 1.08 -2.41
C ARG A 46 -11.96 1.82 -2.49
N PRO A 47 -12.44 2.58 -1.48
CA PRO A 47 -13.72 3.29 -1.59
C PRO A 47 -13.79 4.26 -2.77
N ALA A 48 -12.66 4.82 -3.21
CA ALA A 48 -12.61 5.73 -4.35
C ALA A 48 -13.05 5.07 -5.67
N LEU A 49 -12.81 3.75 -5.82
CA LEU A 49 -13.08 3.00 -7.04
C LEU A 49 -14.57 2.91 -7.41
N SER A 50 -15.48 3.02 -6.44
CA SER A 50 -16.94 3.01 -6.67
C SER A 50 -17.57 4.41 -6.63
N LYS A 51 -16.74 5.45 -6.48
CA LYS A 51 -17.15 6.83 -6.22
C LYS A 51 -16.46 7.75 -7.22
N GLY A 52 -15.53 8.59 -6.74
CA GLY A 52 -14.86 9.60 -7.55
C GLY A 52 -14.14 9.03 -8.77
N PHE A 53 -13.67 7.77 -8.72
CA PHE A 53 -12.98 7.15 -9.86
C PHE A 53 -13.88 6.92 -11.08
N LEU A 54 -15.19 6.76 -10.89
CA LEU A 54 -16.14 6.50 -11.97
C LEU A 54 -16.80 7.77 -12.53
N LEU A 55 -16.53 8.93 -11.92
CA LEU A 55 -17.12 10.18 -12.35
C LEU A 55 -16.33 10.76 -13.54
N PRO A 56 -17.01 11.26 -14.59
CA PRO A 56 -16.34 11.79 -15.79
C PRO A 56 -15.57 13.10 -15.53
N GLU A 57 -15.98 13.86 -14.51
CA GLU A 57 -15.41 15.16 -14.15
C GLU A 57 -15.30 15.23 -12.61
N GLY A 58 -14.09 15.15 -12.07
CA GLY A 58 -13.82 15.27 -10.64
C GLY A 58 -12.36 14.95 -10.31
N PRO A 59 -11.75 15.61 -9.31
CA PRO A 59 -10.39 15.29 -8.92
C PRO A 59 -10.31 13.83 -8.47
N ILE A 60 -9.51 13.04 -9.17
CA ILE A 60 -9.22 11.66 -8.82
C ILE A 60 -8.21 11.69 -7.67
N ILE A 61 -8.71 11.68 -6.43
CA ILE A 61 -7.87 11.54 -5.24
C ILE A 61 -7.70 10.04 -4.97
N ILE A 62 -6.81 9.39 -5.72
CA ILE A 62 -6.26 8.10 -5.30
C ILE A 62 -5.16 8.45 -4.31
N PHE A 63 -5.43 8.31 -3.02
CA PHE A 63 -4.37 8.26 -2.02
C PHE A 63 -3.57 6.99 -2.26
N THR A 64 -2.55 7.10 -3.09
CA THR A 64 -1.51 6.09 -3.21
C THR A 64 -0.71 6.15 -1.90
N ILE A 65 -0.69 5.06 -1.16
CA ILE A 65 0.19 4.93 0.00
C ILE A 65 1.57 4.58 -0.56
N LEU A 66 2.30 5.61 -1.03
CA LEU A 66 3.67 5.46 -1.50
C LEU A 66 4.59 5.34 -0.28
N LEU A 67 4.96 4.12 0.06
CA LEU A 67 6.09 3.88 0.96
C LEU A 67 7.36 3.87 0.12
N VAL A 68 8.14 4.94 0.24
CA VAL A 68 9.49 5.05 -0.31
C VAL A 68 10.50 4.70 0.78
#